data_AF-A0A656JS37-F1
#
_entry.id   AF-A0A656JS37-F1
#
_cell.length_a   1.000
_cell.length_b   1.000
_cell.length_c   1.000
_cell.angle_alpha   90.00
_cell.angle_beta   90.00
_cell.angle_gamma   90.00
#
_symmetry.space_group_name_H-M   'P 1'
#
loop_
_entity.id
_entity.type
_entity.pdbx_description
1 polymer ?
#
loop_
_entity_poly.entity_id
_entity_poly.type
_entity_poly.pdbx_seq_one_letter_code
_entity_poly.pdbx_strand_id
1 'polypeptide(L)'
;DDSGTLLIAPLLDALERLAGDKKYGLEKNTVRVNVLGTAGVRELSADQQDAIYKAVNTSILAKGWALGQVGTIDGRDEGIFAWVHLNFLKGLAMSDNTLGIIEVGGPRAKSLSRSSLYRWTTQTSVKMLVQ
;
A
#
# COMPACT_ATOMS: atom_id res chain seq x y z
N ASP A 1 -15.42 -14.45 -3.57
CA ASP A 1 -14.64 -14.26 -4.79
C ASP A 1 -13.17 -14.33 -4.43
N ASP A 2 -12.34 -14.89 -5.29
CA ASP A 2 -10.93 -15.22 -4.98
C ASP A 2 -9.97 -14.04 -5.19
N SER A 3 -10.48 -12.84 -5.48
CA SER A 3 -9.68 -11.67 -5.85
C SER A 3 -8.83 -11.19 -4.67
N GLY A 4 -9.38 -11.22 -3.45
CA GLY A 4 -8.66 -10.84 -2.22
C GLY A 4 -7.43 -11.68 -1.91
N THR A 5 -7.48 -12.95 -2.30
CA THR A 5 -6.42 -13.93 -2.10
C THR A 5 -5.25 -13.71 -3.06
N LEU A 6 -5.45 -13.02 -4.18
CA LEU A 6 -4.38 -12.74 -5.16
C LEU A 6 -3.70 -11.37 -4.98
N LEU A 7 -4.37 -10.41 -4.33
CA LEU A 7 -3.87 -9.03 -4.26
C LEU A 7 -2.64 -8.87 -3.35
N ILE A 8 -2.75 -9.26 -2.08
CA ILE A 8 -1.70 -9.04 -1.08
C ILE A 8 -1.08 -10.32 -0.52
N ALA A 9 -1.61 -11.50 -0.86
CA ALA A 9 -1.13 -12.76 -0.29
C ALA A 9 0.38 -13.00 -0.50
N PRO A 10 0.99 -12.70 -1.67
CA PRO A 10 2.43 -12.85 -1.82
C PRO A 10 3.24 -12.00 -0.83
N LEU A 11 2.74 -10.82 -0.45
CA LEU A 11 3.38 -9.96 0.53
C LEU A 11 3.19 -10.48 1.95
N LEU A 12 2.00 -11.00 2.27
CA LEU A 12 1.75 -11.66 3.57
C LEU A 12 2.60 -12.92 3.73
N ASP A 13 2.79 -13.71 2.66
CA ASP A 13 3.66 -14.88 2.69
C ASP A 13 5.13 -14.50 2.89
N ALA A 14 5.58 -13.38 2.30
CA ALA A 14 6.90 -12.83 2.58
C ALA A 14 7.03 -12.40 4.05
N LEU A 15 5.99 -11.78 4.62
CA LEU A 15 5.95 -11.41 6.03
C LEU A 15 6.00 -12.64 6.95
N GLU A 16 5.27 -13.71 6.65
CA GLU A 16 5.35 -14.98 7.40
C GLU A 16 6.77 -15.56 7.39
N ARG A 17 7.47 -15.51 6.24
CA ARG A 17 8.86 -15.98 6.14
C ARG A 17 9.80 -15.15 7.01
N LEU A 18 9.64 -13.82 7.02
CA LEU A 18 10.43 -12.93 7.87
C LEU A 18 10.13 -13.16 9.35
N ALA A 19 8.87 -13.41 9.71
CA ALA A 19 8.47 -13.72 11.08
C ALA A 19 9.02 -15.05 11.59
N GLY A 20 9.18 -16.03 10.69
CA GLY A 20 9.86 -17.29 11.00
C GLY A 20 11.35 -17.14 11.29
N ASP A 21 11.98 -16.05 10.85
CA ASP A 21 13.36 -15.73 11.18
C ASP A 21 13.44 -14.94 12.49
N LYS A 22 13.92 -15.64 13.53
CA LYS A 22 14.08 -15.10 14.90
C LYS A 22 14.92 -13.84 14.99
N LYS A 23 15.72 -13.53 13.96
CA LYS A 23 16.49 -12.27 13.89
C LYS A 23 15.60 -11.03 13.90
N TYR A 24 14.39 -11.11 13.34
CA TYR A 24 13.52 -9.95 13.17
C TYR A 24 12.53 -9.73 14.32
N GLY A 25 12.28 -10.75 15.17
CA GLY A 25 11.42 -10.62 16.34
C GLY A 25 9.99 -10.15 16.03
N LEU A 26 9.44 -10.56 14.89
CA LEU A 26 8.12 -10.13 14.43
C LEU A 26 7.04 -11.02 15.05
N GLU A 27 6.17 -10.43 15.86
CA GLU A 27 5.04 -11.13 16.50
C GLU A 27 3.72 -10.67 15.89
N LYS A 28 2.82 -11.63 15.64
CA LYS A 28 1.61 -11.38 14.85
C LYS A 28 0.64 -10.38 15.47
N ASN A 29 0.61 -10.30 16.81
CA ASN A 29 -0.31 -9.45 17.56
C ASN A 29 0.27 -8.06 17.88
N THR A 30 1.57 -7.84 17.70
CA THR A 30 2.22 -6.55 17.95
C THR A 30 2.48 -5.80 16.66
N VAL A 31 2.83 -6.52 15.59
CA VAL A 31 3.11 -5.96 14.27
C VAL A 31 1.81 -5.65 13.54
N ARG A 32 1.60 -4.38 13.19
CA ARG A 32 0.39 -3.97 12.46
C ARG A 32 0.64 -3.93 10.97
N VAL A 33 -0.27 -4.53 10.21
CA VAL A 33 -0.23 -4.52 8.74
C VAL A 33 -1.14 -3.41 8.23
N ASN A 34 -0.54 -2.36 7.68
CA ASN A 34 -1.25 -1.26 7.02
C ASN A 34 -1.23 -1.47 5.51
N VAL A 35 -2.33 -1.16 4.83
CA VAL A 35 -2.48 -1.27 3.37
C VAL A 35 -3.14 0.00 2.85
N LEU A 36 -2.32 0.87 2.26
CA LEU A 36 -2.74 2.22 1.85
C LEU A 36 -2.83 2.29 0.33
N GLY A 37 -4.04 2.49 -0.18
CA GLY A 37 -4.29 2.72 -1.61
C GLY A 37 -4.05 4.19 -1.97
N THR A 38 -3.46 4.42 -3.15
CA THR A 38 -3.13 5.77 -3.63
C THR A 38 -3.95 6.14 -4.88
N ALA A 39 -3.39 6.96 -5.78
CA ALA A 39 -4.10 7.58 -6.90
C ALA A 39 -4.89 6.58 -7.76
N GLY A 40 -4.35 5.39 -8.02
CA GLY A 40 -5.04 4.38 -8.82
C GLY A 40 -6.33 3.87 -8.18
N VAL A 41 -6.38 3.77 -6.84
CA VAL A 41 -7.58 3.30 -6.12
C VAL A 41 -8.63 4.40 -6.01
N ARG A 42 -8.21 5.68 -5.94
CA ARG A 42 -9.12 6.85 -5.91
C ARG A 42 -10.00 6.95 -7.15
N GLU A 43 -9.58 6.37 -8.28
CA GLU A 43 -10.33 6.36 -9.54
C GLU A 43 -11.43 5.29 -9.60
N LEU A 44 -11.44 4.35 -8.66
CA LEU A 44 -12.44 3.29 -8.59
C LEU A 44 -13.73 3.77 -7.93
N SER A 45 -14.86 3.13 -8.25
CA SER A 45 -16.11 3.40 -7.54
C SER A 45 -16.02 2.99 -6.06
N ALA A 46 -16.89 3.55 -5.21
CA ALA A 46 -16.94 3.19 -3.80
C ALA A 46 -17.10 1.67 -3.60
N ASP A 47 -18.04 1.03 -4.32
CA ASP A 47 -18.26 -0.42 -4.25
C ASP A 47 -17.01 -1.24 -4.62
N GLN A 48 -16.23 -0.78 -5.61
CA GLN A 48 -14.99 -1.43 -6.01
C GLN A 48 -13.92 -1.29 -4.93
N GLN A 49 -13.79 -0.10 -4.33
CA GLN A 49 -12.86 0.14 -3.22
C GLN A 49 -13.24 -0.72 -2.01
N ASP A 50 -14.52 -0.76 -1.63
CA ASP A 50 -15.03 -1.55 -0.52
C ASP A 50 -14.78 -3.04 -0.71
N ALA A 51 -15.04 -3.56 -1.92
CA ALA A 51 -14.75 -4.95 -2.26
C ALA A 51 -13.25 -5.27 -2.08
N ILE A 52 -12.36 -4.41 -2.58
CA ILE A 52 -10.91 -4.57 -2.44
C ILE A 52 -10.51 -4.57 -0.96
N TYR A 53 -10.94 -3.57 -0.18
CA TYR A 53 -10.51 -3.41 1.21
C TYR A 53 -11.08 -4.48 2.13
N LYS A 54 -12.31 -4.94 1.89
CA LYS A 54 -12.87 -6.10 2.59
C LYS A 54 -12.04 -7.35 2.34
N ALA A 55 -11.61 -7.56 1.09
CA ALA A 55 -10.81 -8.71 0.71
C ALA A 55 -9.38 -8.65 1.32
N VAL A 56 -8.77 -7.46 1.34
CA VAL A 56 -7.50 -7.19 2.05
C VAL A 56 -7.60 -7.48 3.54
N ASN A 57 -8.62 -6.91 4.22
CA ASN A 57 -8.83 -7.13 5.65
C ASN A 57 -8.99 -8.62 5.97
N THR A 58 -9.77 -9.33 5.15
CA THR A 58 -9.97 -10.78 5.29
C THR A 58 -8.64 -11.53 5.17
N SER A 59 -7.81 -11.20 4.17
CA SER A 59 -6.51 -11.85 3.97
C SER A 59 -5.53 -11.61 5.13
N ILE A 60 -5.47 -10.39 5.68
CA ILE A 60 -4.60 -10.06 6.83
C ILE A 60 -5.03 -10.86 8.06
N LEU A 61 -6.33 -10.82 8.39
CA LEU A 61 -6.88 -11.49 9.56
C LEU A 61 -6.79 -13.02 9.45
N ALA A 62 -6.97 -13.59 8.25
CA ALA A 62 -6.85 -15.02 8.02
C ALA A 62 -5.42 -15.55 8.28
N LYS A 63 -4.39 -14.72 8.11
CA LYS A 63 -3.00 -15.05 8.46
C LYS A 63 -2.66 -14.78 9.94
N GLY A 64 -3.58 -14.16 10.68
CA GLY A 64 -3.47 -13.89 12.12
C GLY A 64 -2.72 -12.60 12.47
N TRP A 65 -2.40 -11.76 11.50
CA TRP A 65 -1.72 -10.47 11.74
C TRP A 65 -2.67 -9.42 12.31
N ALA A 66 -2.15 -8.54 13.16
CA ALA A 66 -2.91 -7.40 13.65
C ALA A 66 -3.22 -6.43 12.50
N LEU A 67 -4.49 -6.05 12.39
CA LEU A 67 -4.94 -5.12 11.37
C LEU A 67 -4.48 -3.69 11.72
N GLY A 68 -3.81 -3.04 10.78
CA GLY A 68 -3.52 -1.62 10.82
C GLY A 68 -4.53 -0.79 10.02
N GLN A 69 -4.10 0.36 9.53
CA GLN A 69 -4.88 1.19 8.62
C GLN A 69 -4.99 0.51 7.26
N VAL A 70 -6.22 0.26 6.82
CA VAL A 70 -6.53 -0.23 5.48
C VAL A 70 -7.52 0.73 4.83
N GLY A 71 -7.15 1.31 3.69
CA GLY A 71 -8.01 2.27 3.00
C GLY A 71 -7.26 3.13 1.99
N THR A 72 -7.99 4.06 1.37
CA THR A 72 -7.42 5.02 0.41
C THR A 72 -6.94 6.25 1.17
N ILE A 73 -5.68 6.63 0.99
CA ILE A 73 -5.15 7.91 1.51
C ILE A 73 -5.27 9.00 0.46
N ASP A 74 -5.33 10.26 0.86
CA ASP A 74 -5.32 11.37 -0.09
C ASP A 74 -3.91 11.60 -0.68
N GLY A 75 -3.80 12.44 -1.71
CA GLY A 75 -2.49 12.73 -2.34
C GLY A 75 -1.59 13.60 -1.46
N ARG A 76 -2.14 14.32 -0.48
CA ARG A 76 -1.39 15.13 0.47
C ARG A 76 -0.68 14.24 1.48
N ASP A 77 -1.38 13.25 2.04
CA ASP A 77 -0.85 12.24 2.95
C ASP A 77 0.28 11.46 2.28
N GLU A 78 0.09 11.05 1.02
CA GLU A 78 1.12 10.41 0.20
C GLU A 78 2.38 11.27 0.11
N GLY A 79 2.23 12.57 -0.20
CA GLY A 79 3.34 13.53 -0.25
C GLY A 79 4.00 13.80 1.10
N ILE A 80 3.22 13.90 2.18
CA ILE A 80 3.74 14.11 3.54
C ILE A 80 4.52 12.87 3.98
N PHE A 81 4.01 11.66 3.76
CA PHE A 81 4.73 10.43 4.11
C PHE A 81 6.04 10.30 3.32
N ALA A 82 6.04 10.65 2.04
CA ALA A 82 7.26 10.68 1.23
C ALA A 82 8.28 11.71 1.76
N TRP A 83 7.81 12.92 2.12
CA TRP A 83 8.64 13.97 2.68
C TRP A 83 9.22 13.61 4.06
N VAL A 84 8.41 13.06 4.96
CA VAL A 84 8.86 12.60 6.29
C VAL A 84 9.91 11.51 6.12
N HIS A 85 9.66 10.53 5.25
CA HIS A 85 10.59 9.43 5.01
C HIS A 85 11.94 9.94 4.48
N LEU A 86 11.93 10.83 3.48
CA LEU A 86 13.16 11.44 2.96
C LEU A 86 13.93 12.17 4.05
N ASN A 87 13.26 13.04 4.80
CA ASN A 87 13.94 13.87 5.80
C ASN A 87 14.40 13.04 7.01
N PHE A 88 13.70 11.97 7.38
CA PHE A 88 14.18 11.02 8.37
C PHE A 88 15.48 10.35 7.92
N LEU A 89 15.52 9.82 6.69
CA LEU A 89 16.72 9.18 6.14
C LEU A 89 17.92 10.14 6.00
N LYS A 90 17.67 11.44 5.88
CA LYS A 90 18.71 12.47 5.81
C LYS A 90 19.07 13.08 7.16
N GLY A 91 18.41 12.67 8.26
CA GLY A 91 18.63 13.24 9.59
C GLY A 91 18.10 14.68 9.71
N LEU A 92 17.16 15.08 8.84
CA LEU A 92 16.59 16.44 8.76
C LEU A 92 15.15 16.50 9.27
N ALA A 93 14.55 15.40 9.73
CA ALA A 93 13.13 15.37 10.13
C ALA A 93 12.76 16.35 11.27
N MET A 94 13.74 16.78 12.07
CA MET A 94 13.57 17.76 13.17
C MET A 94 14.31 19.08 12.89
N SER A 95 14.76 19.29 11.65
CA SER A 95 15.52 20.48 11.23
C SER A 95 14.58 21.55 10.67
N ASP A 96 14.91 22.82 10.89
CA ASP A 96 14.25 23.94 10.22
C ASP A 96 14.57 23.99 8.71
N ASN A 97 15.64 23.30 8.29
CA ASN A 97 16.04 23.14 6.89
C ASN A 97 15.79 21.69 6.45
N THR A 98 14.69 21.49 5.72
CA THR A 98 14.28 20.19 5.18
C THR A 98 14.42 20.16 3.67
N LEU A 99 14.49 18.94 3.10
CA LEU A 99 14.47 18.75 1.66
C LEU A 99 13.03 18.67 1.16
N GLY A 100 12.77 19.34 0.03
CA GLY A 100 11.57 19.11 -0.77
C GLY A 100 11.67 17.81 -1.56
N ILE A 101 10.51 17.21 -1.87
CA ILE A 101 10.41 16.02 -2.73
C ILE A 101 9.31 16.23 -3.77
N ILE A 102 9.57 15.73 -4.98
CA ILE A 102 8.56 15.58 -6.03
C ILE A 102 8.54 14.10 -6.39
N GLU A 103 7.43 13.43 -6.07
CA GLU A 103 7.20 12.03 -6.41
C GLU A 103 6.25 11.94 -7.60
N VAL A 104 6.62 11.16 -8.62
CA VAL A 104 5.81 10.94 -9.82
C VAL A 104 5.35 9.50 -9.85
N GLY A 105 4.04 9.29 -9.70
CA GLY A 105 3.38 7.98 -9.77
C GLY A 105 3.08 7.49 -11.19
N GLY A 106 2.58 6.26 -11.29
CA GLY A 106 2.24 5.62 -12.57
C GLY A 106 1.02 6.23 -13.30
N PRO A 107 0.81 5.87 -14.59
CA PRO A 107 -0.24 6.47 -15.42
C PRO A 107 -1.67 6.18 -14.92
N ARG A 108 -2.53 7.21 -15.03
CA ARG A 108 -3.91 7.31 -14.53
C ARG A 108 -4.87 6.29 -15.16
N ALA A 109 -5.87 5.82 -14.40
CA ALA A 109 -6.79 4.72 -14.74
C ALA A 109 -7.83 4.99 -15.86
N LYS A 110 -7.75 6.11 -16.59
CA LYS A 110 -8.79 6.54 -17.54
C LYS A 110 -8.25 6.63 -18.97
N SER A 111 -8.11 5.49 -19.63
CA SER A 111 -8.23 5.40 -21.09
C SER A 111 -8.65 3.99 -21.49
N LEU A 112 -9.96 3.79 -21.63
CA LEU A 112 -10.55 2.65 -22.32
C LEU A 112 -11.52 3.21 -23.38
N SER A 113 -10.94 3.84 -24.41
CA SER A 113 -11.64 4.00 -25.69
C SER A 113 -11.31 2.78 -26.55
N ARG A 114 -12.34 2.04 -26.96
CA ARG A 114 -12.23 0.86 -27.82
C ARG A 114 -11.72 1.26 -29.21
N SER A 115 -10.41 1.24 -29.42
CA SER A 115 -9.77 0.86 -30.69
C SER A 115 -8.25 1.01 -30.59
N SER A 116 -7.54 0.00 -31.12
CA SER A 116 -6.08 -0.10 -31.30
C SER A 116 -5.22 -0.43 -30.07
N LEU A 117 -4.96 -1.74 -29.93
CA LEU A 117 -3.63 -2.34 -29.84
C LEU A 117 -2.47 -1.50 -29.24
N TYR A 118 -2.43 -1.31 -27.92
CA TYR A 118 -1.18 -1.23 -27.14
C TYR A 118 -1.46 -1.69 -25.71
N ARG A 119 -0.82 -2.80 -25.32
CA ARG A 119 -0.95 -3.41 -23.99
C ARG A 119 -0.19 -2.56 -22.97
N TRP A 120 -0.89 -1.72 -22.22
CA TRP A 120 -0.37 -1.08 -21.01
C TRP A 120 -1.00 -1.73 -19.79
N THR A 121 -0.18 -2.32 -18.93
CA THR A 121 -0.60 -2.87 -17.64
C THR A 121 -0.87 -1.71 -16.67
N THR A 122 -2.11 -1.55 -16.23
CA THR A 122 -2.49 -0.60 -15.16
C THR A 122 -1.92 -1.08 -13.83
N GLN A 123 -1.09 -0.27 -13.18
CA GLN A 123 -0.58 -0.56 -11.84
C GLN A 123 -1.48 0.10 -10.79
N THR A 124 -2.35 -0.70 -10.17
CA THR A 124 -2.98 -0.30 -8.91
C THR A 124 -1.92 -0.42 -7.83
N SER A 125 -1.30 0.69 -7.44
CA SER A 125 -0.28 0.70 -6.40
C SER A 125 -0.95 0.61 -5.03
N VAL A 126 -0.72 -0.52 -4.35
CA VAL A 126 -1.09 -0.74 -2.97
C VAL A 126 0.20 -0.82 -2.17
N LYS A 127 0.42 0.10 -1.22
CA LYS A 127 1.61 0.09 -0.38
C LYS A 127 1.28 -0.63 0.93
N MET A 128 1.93 -1.77 1.16
CA MET A 128 1.90 -2.45 2.46
C MET A 128 2.99 -1.86 3.34
N LEU A 129 2.60 -1.30 4.49
CA LEU A 129 3.53 -0.82 5.51
C LEU A 129 3.35 -1.68 6.77
N VAL A 130 4.44 -2.32 7.17
CA VAL A 130 4.52 -3.10 8.41
C VAL A 130 5.20 -2.22 9.45
N GLN A 131 4.51 -1.94 10.55
CA GLN A 131 5.01 -1.12 11.67
C GLN A 131 4.98 -1.91 12.97
#